data_AF-A0A329WJJ3-F1
#
_entry.id   AF-A0A329WJJ3-F1
#
_cell.length_a   1.000
_cell.length_b   1.000
_cell.length_c   1.000
_cell.angle_alpha   90.00
_cell.angle_beta   90.00
_cell.angle_gamma   90.00
#
_symmetry.space_group_name_H-M   'P 1'
#
loop_
_entity.id
_entity.type
_entity.pdbx_description
1 polymer ?
#
loop_
_entity_poly.entity_id
_entity_poly.type
_entity_poly.pdbx_seq_one_letter_code
_entity_poly.pdbx_strand_id
1 'polypeptide(L)'
;MSLKNSGGFIARIQFSYMDGDGEKHLSNKGNDINLGATKTADPGDLGVSDGAMIFMHVSVVWGNDNEARQTFLYKKGNQSTASYVISGTTLNNDLGLIDVS
;
A
#
# COMPACT_ATOMS: atom_id res chain seq x y z
N MET A 1 6.57 -2.93 1.51
CA MET A 1 6.34 -1.46 1.56
C MET A 1 5.88 -1.05 2.95
N SER A 2 6.14 0.18 3.38
CA SER A 2 5.66 0.72 4.66
C SER A 2 4.68 1.88 4.48
N LEU A 3 3.70 2.00 5.38
CA LEU A 3 2.73 3.09 5.39
C LEU A 3 2.60 3.66 6.80
N LYS A 4 2.84 4.96 6.93
CA LYS A 4 2.49 5.77 8.09
C LYS A 4 1.11 6.39 7.90
N ASN A 5 0.18 6.12 8.81
CA ASN A 5 -1.11 6.81 8.82
C ASN A 5 -1.03 8.09 9.66
N SER A 6 -1.17 9.24 9.01
CA SER A 6 -1.25 10.57 9.63
C SER A 6 -2.61 11.23 9.40
N GLY A 7 -3.62 10.48 8.90
CA GLY A 7 -4.98 10.95 8.69
C GLY A 7 -5.93 10.55 9.81
N GLY A 8 -7.04 11.29 9.94
CA GLY A 8 -8.07 11.07 10.97
C GLY A 8 -8.98 9.87 10.71
N PHE A 9 -8.42 8.73 10.30
CA PHE A 9 -9.14 7.52 9.87
C PHE A 9 -8.33 6.26 10.12
N ILE A 10 -8.94 5.09 9.92
CA ILE A 10 -8.24 3.80 9.92
C ILE A 10 -7.86 3.46 8.48
N ALA A 11 -6.59 3.10 8.26
CA ALA A 11 -6.05 2.71 6.96
C ALA A 11 -5.63 1.23 6.95
N ARG A 12 -5.62 0.59 5.77
CA ARG A 12 -5.08 -0.76 5.56
C ARG A 12 -4.22 -0.78 4.30
N ILE A 13 -3.07 -1.45 4.34
CA ILE A 13 -2.25 -1.66 3.14
C ILE A 13 -2.91 -2.73 2.26
N GLN A 14 -2.98 -2.45 0.97
CA GLN A 14 -3.20 -3.38 -0.13
C GLN A 14 -2.18 -3.07 -1.23
N PHE A 15 -2.12 -3.96 -2.22
CA PHE A 15 -1.34 -3.75 -3.43
C PHE A 15 -2.25 -3.90 -4.63
N SER A 16 -2.23 -2.91 -5.50
CA SER A 16 -2.72 -3.07 -6.86
C SER A 16 -1.58 -3.66 -7.69
N TYR A 17 -1.81 -4.76 -8.38
CA TYR A 17 -0.75 -5.45 -9.12
C TYR A 17 -1.26 -5.99 -10.45
N MET A 18 -0.35 -6.15 -11.41
CA MET A 18 -0.66 -6.89 -12.65
C MET A 18 -0.18 -8.32 -12.53
N ASP A 19 -1.03 -9.26 -12.94
CA ASP A 19 -0.66 -10.67 -13.04
C ASP A 19 0.07 -10.98 -14.37
N GLY A 20 0.39 -12.26 -14.60
CA GLY A 20 1.07 -12.71 -15.81
C GLY A 20 0.24 -12.60 -17.10
N ASP A 21 -1.08 -12.44 -16.98
CA ASP A 21 -2.01 -12.30 -18.10
C ASP A 21 -2.28 -10.81 -18.42
N GLY A 22 -1.71 -9.90 -17.64
CA GLY A 22 -1.83 -8.45 -17.81
C GLY A 22 -3.08 -7.86 -17.17
N GLU A 23 -3.79 -8.61 -16.33
CA GLU A 23 -4.96 -8.13 -15.60
C GLU A 23 -4.56 -7.43 -14.30
N LYS A 24 -5.22 -6.31 -13.99
CA LYS A 24 -5.00 -5.57 -12.74
C LYS A 24 -5.87 -6.14 -11.63
N HIS A 25 -5.23 -6.55 -10.54
CA HIS A 25 -5.85 -7.11 -9.35
C HIS A 25 -5.57 -6.27 -8.10
N LEU A 26 -6.40 -6.45 -7.08
CA LEU A 26 -6.15 -5.97 -5.73
C LEU A 26 -5.78 -7.16 -4.83
N SER A 27 -4.71 -7.01 -4.06
CA SER A 27 -4.31 -8.01 -3.06
C SER A 27 -5.31 -8.09 -1.90
N ASN A 28 -5.11 -9.07 -1.03
CA ASN A 28 -5.78 -9.06 0.28
C ASN A 28 -5.40 -7.80 1.08
N LYS A 29 -6.28 -7.41 2.02
CA LYS A 29 -6.05 -6.30 2.94
C LYS A 29 -5.13 -6.74 4.08
N GLY A 30 -4.16 -5.90 4.41
CA GLY A 30 -3.42 -5.99 5.66
C GLY A 30 -4.26 -5.55 6.86
N ASN A 31 -3.62 -5.56 8.03
CA ASN A 31 -4.24 -5.16 9.30
C ASN A 31 -4.49 -3.65 9.39
N ASP A 32 -5.39 -3.25 10.30
CA ASP A 32 -5.69 -1.86 10.62
C ASP A 32 -4.43 -1.08 11.03
N ILE A 33 -4.32 0.15 10.52
CA ILE A 33 -3.30 1.14 10.86
C ILE A 33 -4.02 2.36 11.41
N ASN A 34 -3.98 2.53 12.72
CA ASN A 34 -4.57 3.67 13.42
C ASN A 34 -3.76 4.96 13.19
N LEU A 35 -4.36 6.11 13.48
CA LEU A 35 -3.69 7.41 13.44
C LEU A 35 -2.37 7.39 14.22
N GLY A 36 -1.31 7.89 13.60
CA GLY A 36 0.04 7.97 14.15
C GLY A 36 0.87 6.69 14.01
N ALA A 37 0.24 5.56 13.67
CA ALA A 37 0.93 4.28 13.54
C ALA A 37 1.58 4.11 12.16
N THR A 38 2.63 3.30 12.12
CA THR A 38 3.26 2.82 10.88
C THR A 38 3.20 1.31 10.85
N LYS A 39 2.86 0.73 9.70
CA LYS A 39 3.00 -0.71 9.46
C LYS A 39 3.72 -0.96 8.15
N THR A 40 4.41 -2.10 8.12
CA THR A 40 5.05 -2.64 6.92
C THR A 40 4.30 -3.89 6.50
N ALA A 41 4.11 -4.05 5.19
CA ALA A 41 3.55 -5.25 4.61
C ALA A 41 4.45 -5.75 3.48
N ASP A 42 4.67 -7.06 3.46
CA ASP A 42 5.23 -7.76 2.33
C ASP A 42 4.08 -8.09 1.33
N PRO A 43 4.24 -7.79 0.03
CA PRO A 43 3.21 -8.13 -0.97
C PRO A 43 2.85 -9.61 -1.04
N GLY A 44 3.83 -10.50 -0.82
CA GLY A 44 3.63 -11.95 -0.81
C GLY A 44 2.69 -12.41 0.29
N ASP A 45 2.75 -11.80 1.47
CA ASP A 45 1.83 -12.12 2.59
C ASP A 45 0.37 -11.75 2.27
N LEU A 46 0.17 -10.85 1.30
CA LEU A 46 -1.15 -10.42 0.83
C LEU A 46 -1.59 -11.10 -0.48
N GLY A 47 -0.83 -12.11 -0.94
CA GLY A 47 -1.17 -12.93 -2.09
C GLY A 47 -0.62 -12.43 -3.43
N VAL A 48 0.32 -11.48 -3.43
CA VAL A 48 0.97 -11.02 -4.66
C VAL A 48 2.12 -11.94 -5.05
N SER A 49 2.12 -12.41 -6.30
CA SER A 49 3.17 -13.26 -6.85
C SER A 49 4.49 -12.50 -7.07
N ASP A 50 5.60 -13.21 -6.90
CA ASP A 50 6.93 -12.67 -7.20
C ASP A 50 7.03 -12.22 -8.66
N GLY A 51 7.72 -11.11 -8.91
CA GLY A 51 7.87 -10.52 -10.24
C GLY A 51 6.71 -9.63 -10.71
N ALA A 52 5.63 -9.50 -9.91
CA ALA A 52 4.53 -8.59 -10.26
C ALA A 52 4.95 -7.11 -10.16
N MET A 53 4.43 -6.28 -11.07
CA MET A 53 4.49 -4.82 -10.89
C MET A 53 3.39 -4.39 -9.93
N ILE A 54 3.76 -3.65 -8.88
CA ILE A 54 2.87 -3.28 -7.78
C ILE A 54 2.80 -1.77 -7.55
N PHE A 55 1.63 -1.31 -7.16
CA PHE A 55 1.35 0.00 -6.58
C PHE A 55 0.85 -0.20 -5.15
N MET A 56 1.18 0.72 -4.24
CA MET A 56 0.51 0.74 -2.95
C MET A 56 -0.93 1.21 -3.16
N HIS A 57 -1.89 0.41 -2.71
CA HIS A 57 -3.28 0.80 -2.55
C HIS A 57 -3.57 0.89 -1.05
N VAL A 58 -4.15 1.99 -0.60
CA VAL A 58 -4.52 2.18 0.80
C VAL A 58 -6.03 2.15 0.91
N SER A 59 -6.55 1.11 1.57
CA SER A 59 -7.97 1.04 1.86
C SER A 59 -8.29 1.89 3.09
N VAL A 60 -9.19 2.86 2.90
CA VAL A 60 -9.62 3.78 3.96
C VAL A 60 -10.97 3.31 4.49
N VAL A 61 -10.99 2.93 5.76
CA VAL A 61 -12.19 2.39 6.40
C VAL A 61 -13.29 3.46 6.41
N TRP A 62 -14.41 3.18 5.74
CA TRP A 62 -15.56 4.09 5.56
C TRP A 62 -15.21 5.39 4.81
N GLY A 63 -14.20 5.35 3.95
CA GLY A 63 -13.77 6.51 3.16
C GLY A 63 -13.47 6.18 1.72
N ASN A 64 -12.75 7.10 1.07
CA ASN A 64 -12.22 6.93 -0.26
C ASN A 64 -10.82 6.33 -0.16
N ASP A 65 -10.65 5.17 -0.78
CA ASP A 65 -9.34 4.55 -0.95
C ASP A 65 -8.41 5.45 -1.79
N ASN A 66 -7.10 5.19 -1.71
CA ASN A 66 -6.10 5.93 -2.48
C ASN A 66 -5.02 5.00 -3.04
N GLU A 67 -4.51 5.31 -4.21
CA GLU A 67 -3.50 4.51 -4.90
C GLU A 67 -2.27 5.37 -5.20
N ALA A 68 -1.10 4.84 -4.88
CA ALA A 68 0.17 5.48 -5.17
C ALA A 68 0.41 5.55 -6.68
N ARG A 69 1.07 6.63 -7.14
CA ARG A 69 1.40 6.81 -8.55
C ARG A 69 2.65 6.07 -8.99
N GLN A 70 3.54 5.76 -8.04
CA GLN A 70 4.80 5.07 -8.32
C GLN A 70 4.58 3.57 -8.34
N THR A 71 5.09 2.91 -9.39
CA THR A 71 5.12 1.45 -9.50
C THR A 71 6.48 0.91 -9.08
N PHE A 72 6.48 -0.31 -8.53
CA PHE A 72 7.68 -1.05 -8.16
C PHE A 72 7.57 -2.49 -8.66
N LEU A 73 8.69 -3.07 -9.10
CA LEU A 73 8.77 -4.50 -9.36
C LEU A 73 8.93 -5.23 -8.03
N TYR A 74 7.97 -6.07 -7.67
CA TYR A 74 8.08 -6.91 -6.49
C TYR A 74 9.10 -8.02 -6.73
N LYS A 75 10.08 -8.12 -5.82
CA LYS A 75 11.04 -9.22 -5.75
C LYS A 75 10.99 -9.80 -4.34
N LYS A 76 10.54 -11.05 -4.21
CA LYS A 76 10.41 -11.73 -2.93
C LYS A 76 11.78 -11.82 -2.24
N GLY A 77 11.82 -11.47 -0.97
CA GLY A 77 13.04 -11.45 -0.17
C GLY A 77 13.97 -10.25 -0.43
N ASN A 78 13.62 -9.33 -1.32
CA ASN A 78 14.30 -8.04 -1.40
C ASN A 78 14.10 -7.27 -0.10
N GLN A 79 15.18 -6.72 0.45
CA GLN A 79 15.16 -5.97 1.70
C GLN A 79 14.77 -4.50 1.53
N SER A 80 14.71 -4.01 0.28
CA SER A 80 14.33 -2.63 0.02
C SER A 80 12.88 -2.34 0.41
N THR A 81 12.66 -1.19 1.04
CA THR A 81 11.34 -0.74 1.51
C THR A 81 11.00 0.63 0.96
N ALA A 82 10.01 0.69 0.05
CA ALA A 82 9.34 1.94 -0.27
C ALA A 82 8.42 2.34 0.89
N SER A 83 8.63 3.53 1.43
CA SER A 83 7.94 4.07 2.60
C SER A 83 7.04 5.24 2.22
N TYR A 84 5.82 5.22 2.74
CA TYR A 84 4.76 6.17 2.38
C TYR A 84 4.10 6.78 3.61
N VAL A 85 3.46 7.93 3.41
CA VAL A 85 2.56 8.55 4.37
C VAL A 85 1.20 8.78 3.71
N ILE A 86 0.13 8.49 4.45
CA ILE A 86 -1.23 8.92 4.10
C ILE A 86 -1.73 9.93 5.13
N SER A 87 -2.36 11.02 4.68
CA SER A 87 -2.87 12.09 5.56
C SER A 87 -4.22 12.62 5.09
N GLY A 88 -4.88 13.44 5.90
CA GLY A 88 -6.19 14.05 5.57
C GLY A 88 -7.37 13.41 6.31
N THR A 89 -8.52 13.36 5.66
CA THR A 89 -9.79 12.83 6.19
C THR A 89 -10.24 11.60 5.39
N THR A 90 -11.28 10.89 5.87
CA THR A 90 -11.81 9.70 5.20
C THR A 90 -12.16 9.94 3.73
N LEU A 91 -12.73 11.10 3.38
CA LEU A 91 -13.19 11.40 2.01
C LEU A 91 -12.18 12.20 1.17
N ASN A 92 -11.24 12.89 1.81
CA ASN A 92 -10.21 13.67 1.14
C ASN A 92 -8.85 13.40 1.81
N ASN A 93 -8.08 12.50 1.21
CA ASN A 93 -6.78 12.09 1.70
C ASN A 93 -5.71 12.16 0.61
N ASP A 94 -4.47 12.30 1.04
CA ASP A 94 -3.29 12.37 0.18
C ASP A 94 -2.31 11.26 0.57
N LEU A 95 -1.80 10.54 -0.43
CA LEU A 95 -0.85 9.43 -0.29
C LEU A 95 0.46 9.79 -1.01
N GLY A 96 1.53 9.92 -0.24
CA GLY A 96 2.85 10.31 -0.75
C GLY A 96 3.93 9.28 -0.45
N LEU A 97 4.80 9.03 -1.42
CA LEU A 97 6.07 8.31 -1.22
C LEU A 97 7.06 9.27 -0.54
N ILE A 98 7.69 8.83 0.55
CA ILE A 98 8.60 9.66 1.35
C ILE A 98 10.04 9.14 1.39
N ASP A 99 10.24 7.84 1.17
CA ASP A 99 11.58 7.23 1.15
C ASP A 99 11.58 5.91 0.37
N VAL A 100 12.74 5.55 -0.19
CA VAL A 100 13.06 4.22 -0.70
C VAL A 100 14.46 3.87 -0.22
N SER A 101 14.55 2.93 0.72
CA SER A 101 15.80 2.42 1.31
C SER A 101 15.98 0.93 1.08
#